data_AF-A0A0C2M7T7-F1
#
_entry.id   AF-A0A0C2M7T7-F1
#
_cell.length_a   1.000
_cell.length_b   1.000
_cell.length_c   1.000
_cell.angle_alpha   90.00
_cell.angle_beta   90.00
_cell.angle_gamma   90.00
#
_symmetry.space_group_name_H-M   'P 1'
#
loop_
_entity.id
_entity.type
_entity.pdbx_description
1 polymer ?
#
loop_
_entity_poly.entity_id
_entity_poly.type
_entity_poly.pdbx_seq_one_letter_code
_entity_poly.pdbx_strand_id
1 'polypeptide(L)'
;MDKELLDAGYRAYTGEKIDVYFNTDICQHSGNCVRGSAKLFNLKRKPWIVPDEVDVATVVKRRTEVSPKISEETMEILEGHNKFYVNDADGNQVAEIVFVPTGEHLSIIEHTDVDPSLKGQGVGKKLVAKVVEKMRGEQRKIIPLCPFAKHEFDNTREYDDIRA
;
A
#
# COMPACT_ATOMS: atom_id res chain seq x y z
N MET A 1 -5.98 -17.02 24.16
CA MET A 1 -5.61 -15.95 23.21
C MET A 1 -5.29 -14.62 23.90
N ASP A 2 -5.88 -14.30 25.06
CA ASP A 2 -5.76 -12.93 25.65
C ASP A 2 -4.46 -12.66 26.42
N LYS A 3 -3.82 -13.71 26.96
CA LYS A 3 -2.61 -13.57 27.78
C LYS A 3 -1.40 -13.05 26.99
N GLU A 4 -1.26 -13.50 25.74
CA GLU A 4 -0.17 -13.10 24.85
C GLU A 4 -0.20 -11.59 24.52
N LEU A 5 -1.40 -11.01 24.39
CA LEU A 5 -1.56 -9.58 24.14
C LEU A 5 -1.21 -8.74 25.38
N LEU A 6 -1.59 -9.22 26.56
CA LEU A 6 -1.25 -8.56 27.82
C LEU A 6 0.27 -8.60 28.08
N ASP A 7 0.90 -9.75 27.82
CA ASP A 7 2.37 -9.91 27.89
C ASP A 7 3.09 -9.05 26.84
N ALA A 8 2.48 -8.81 25.68
CA ALA A 8 2.96 -7.87 24.65
C ALA A 8 2.69 -6.38 24.95
N GLY A 9 2.22 -6.06 26.17
CA GLY A 9 2.03 -4.68 26.64
C GLY A 9 0.71 -4.02 26.24
N TYR A 10 -0.26 -4.78 25.70
CA TYR A 10 -1.59 -4.25 25.43
C TYR A 10 -2.41 -4.10 26.72
N ARG A 11 -3.21 -3.04 26.79
CA ARG A 11 -4.21 -2.84 27.83
C ARG A 11 -5.57 -3.26 27.34
N ALA A 12 -6.28 -4.06 28.13
CA ALA A 12 -7.64 -4.50 27.83
C ALA A 12 -8.70 -3.54 28.39
N TYR A 13 -9.72 -3.27 27.59
CA TYR A 13 -10.92 -2.50 27.92
C TYR A 13 -12.13 -3.35 27.59
N THR A 14 -12.74 -3.95 28.60
CA THR A 14 -13.88 -4.86 28.44
C THR A 14 -15.19 -4.12 28.50
N GLY A 15 -16.02 -4.28 27.46
CA GLY A 15 -17.41 -3.88 27.44
C GLY A 15 -18.35 -5.08 27.48
N GLU A 16 -19.65 -4.82 27.42
CA GLU A 16 -20.71 -5.83 27.47
C GLU A 16 -20.70 -6.76 26.25
N LYS A 17 -20.28 -6.24 25.09
CA LYS A 17 -20.33 -6.95 23.80
C LYS A 17 -18.97 -7.17 23.14
N ILE A 18 -17.96 -6.38 23.51
CA ILE A 18 -16.63 -6.40 22.89
C ILE A 18 -15.54 -6.09 23.91
N ASP A 19 -14.38 -6.70 23.70
CA ASP A 19 -13.13 -6.33 24.35
C ASP A 19 -12.27 -5.50 23.39
N VAL A 20 -11.70 -4.40 23.88
CA VAL A 20 -10.81 -3.53 23.11
C VAL A 20 -9.41 -3.60 23.73
N TYR A 21 -8.44 -4.03 22.94
CA TYR A 21 -7.03 -4.04 23.35
C TYR A 21 -6.29 -2.85 22.73
N PHE A 22 -5.58 -2.07 23.55
CA PHE A 22 -4.86 -0.88 23.11
C PHE A 22 -3.45 -0.82 23.67
N ASN A 23 -2.46 -0.64 22.80
CA ASN A 23 -1.06 -0.43 23.15
C ASN A 23 -0.61 0.95 22.62
N THR A 24 -0.15 1.81 23.52
CA THR A 24 0.31 3.17 23.19
C THR A 24 1.60 3.18 22.40
N ASP A 25 2.47 2.18 22.60
CA ASP A 25 3.85 2.17 22.12
C ASP A 25 3.94 1.73 20.65
N ILE A 26 2.93 1.02 20.17
CA ILE A 26 2.81 0.57 18.77
C ILE A 26 2.12 1.65 17.91
N CYS A 27 1.48 2.64 18.54
CA CYS A 27 0.60 3.55 17.85
C CYS A 27 1.31 4.82 17.35
N GLN A 28 2.09 4.69 16.26
CA GLN A 28 2.78 5.81 15.60
C GLN A 28 1.84 6.94 15.12
N HIS A 29 0.54 6.66 14.98
CA HIS A 29 -0.49 7.61 14.54
C HIS A 29 -1.77 7.55 15.39
N SER A 30 -1.63 7.38 16.71
CA SER A 30 -2.74 7.35 17.69
C SER A 30 -3.75 8.49 17.50
N GLY A 31 -3.30 9.67 17.06
CA GLY A 31 -4.15 10.80 16.74
C GLY A 31 -5.21 10.57 15.64
N ASN A 32 -5.01 9.63 14.71
CA ASN A 32 -5.97 9.35 13.63
C ASN A 32 -7.05 8.35 14.08
N CYS A 33 -6.67 7.36 14.88
CA CYS A 33 -7.60 6.39 15.46
C CYS A 33 -8.57 7.08 16.43
N VAL A 34 -8.03 7.94 17.29
CA VAL A 34 -8.79 8.74 18.27
C VAL A 34 -9.73 9.72 17.58
N ARG A 35 -9.26 10.45 16.56
CA ARG A 35 -10.09 11.42 15.82
C ARG A 35 -11.14 10.75 14.95
N GLY A 36 -10.83 9.58 14.40
CA GLY A 36 -11.72 8.91 13.46
C GLY A 36 -12.86 8.11 14.13
N SER A 37 -12.75 7.75 15.41
CA SER A 37 -13.85 7.12 16.17
C SER A 37 -14.06 7.83 17.50
N ALA A 38 -14.52 9.07 17.43
CA ALA A 38 -14.81 9.90 18.61
C ALA A 38 -15.84 9.27 19.58
N LYS A 39 -16.64 8.29 19.12
CA LYS A 39 -17.57 7.54 19.96
C LYS A 39 -16.89 6.45 20.80
N LEU A 40 -15.78 5.89 20.34
CA LEU A 40 -15.01 4.90 21.11
C LEU A 40 -14.00 5.59 22.05
N PHE A 41 -13.46 6.73 21.62
CA PHE A 41 -12.43 7.47 22.35
C PHE A 41 -12.98 8.76 22.96
N ASN A 42 -13.20 8.77 24.28
CA ASN A 42 -13.64 9.92 25.05
C ASN A 42 -12.49 10.52 25.87
N LEU A 43 -11.84 11.54 25.30
CA LEU A 43 -10.68 12.23 25.90
C LEU A 43 -10.99 12.99 27.21
N LYS A 44 -12.26 13.18 27.55
CA LYS A 44 -12.68 13.96 28.74
C LYS A 44 -12.83 13.09 29.99
N ARG A 45 -12.72 11.76 29.89
CA ARG A 45 -12.89 10.83 31.00
C ARG A 45 -11.80 9.76 31.03
N LYS A 46 -11.66 9.08 32.17
CA LYS A 46 -10.85 7.85 32.32
C LYS A 46 -11.76 6.74 32.85
N PRO A 47 -11.74 5.51 32.28
CA PRO A 47 -11.02 5.14 31.06
C PRO A 47 -11.57 5.90 29.84
N TRP A 48 -10.66 6.29 28.96
CA TRP A 48 -10.93 7.13 27.79
C TRP A 48 -11.33 6.30 26.56
N ILE A 49 -11.27 4.97 26.66
CA ILE A 49 -11.79 4.01 25.69
C ILE A 49 -13.05 3.42 26.30
N VAL A 50 -14.18 3.55 25.61
CA VAL A 50 -15.50 3.13 26.10
C VAL A 50 -16.12 2.17 25.08
N PRO A 51 -15.88 0.85 25.21
CA PRO A 51 -16.32 -0.12 24.21
C PRO A 51 -17.84 -0.16 24.01
N ASP A 52 -18.61 0.18 25.05
CA ASP A 52 -20.08 0.14 25.03
C ASP A 52 -20.74 1.33 24.32
N GLU A 53 -19.98 2.39 24.00
CA GLU A 53 -20.50 3.56 23.26
C GLU A 53 -20.54 3.34 21.73
N VAL A 54 -20.02 2.21 21.26
CA VAL A 54 -20.03 1.80 19.86
C VAL A 54 -20.68 0.43 19.68
N ASP A 55 -21.44 0.28 18.61
CA ASP A 55 -21.97 -1.02 18.22
C ASP A 55 -20.89 -1.85 17.51
N VAL A 56 -21.01 -3.18 17.59
CA VAL A 56 -20.09 -4.14 16.96
C VAL A 56 -19.97 -3.88 15.45
N ALA A 57 -21.06 -3.56 14.76
CA ALA A 57 -21.04 -3.29 13.32
C ALA A 57 -20.21 -2.05 12.97
N THR A 58 -20.17 -1.05 13.83
CA THR A 58 -19.33 0.15 13.68
C THR A 58 -17.84 -0.15 13.85
N VAL A 59 -17.50 -1.05 14.78
CA VAL A 59 -16.11 -1.50 14.99
C VAL A 59 -15.65 -2.41 13.83
N VAL A 60 -16.54 -3.28 13.35
CA VAL A 60 -16.28 -4.20 12.22
C VAL A 60 -16.24 -3.45 10.88
N LYS A 61 -17.05 -2.41 10.66
CA LYS A 61 -16.99 -1.55 9.45
C LYS A 61 -15.64 -0.89 9.24
N ARG A 62 -14.94 -0.54 10.33
CA ARG A 62 -13.56 -0.04 10.26
C ARG A 62 -12.53 -1.09 9.85
N ARG A 63 -12.87 -2.38 9.87
CA ARG A 63 -12.06 -3.44 9.24
C ARG A 63 -12.27 -3.49 7.73
N THR A 64 -13.42 -3.02 7.24
CA THR A 64 -13.80 -3.07 5.81
C THR A 64 -13.60 -1.73 5.07
N GLU A 65 -13.47 -0.61 5.78
CA GLU A 65 -13.21 0.73 5.21
C GLU A 65 -11.76 1.22 5.40
N VAL A 66 -10.90 0.38 5.97
CA VAL A 66 -9.54 0.31 5.45
C VAL A 66 -9.70 -0.55 4.21
N SER A 67 -9.62 0.06 3.02
CA SER A 67 -9.62 -0.66 1.73
C SER A 67 -8.89 -1.97 1.91
N PRO A 68 -9.40 -3.11 1.39
CA PRO A 68 -8.76 -4.40 1.56
C PRO A 68 -7.29 -4.18 1.31
N LYS A 69 -6.48 -4.32 2.37
CA LYS A 69 -5.04 -4.38 2.20
C LYS A 69 -4.90 -5.52 1.21
N ILE A 70 -4.54 -5.19 -0.03
CA ILE A 70 -3.96 -6.19 -0.90
C ILE A 70 -2.71 -6.60 -0.13
N SER A 71 -2.81 -7.71 0.60
CA SER A 71 -1.70 -8.32 1.30
C SER A 71 -0.56 -8.40 0.29
N GLU A 72 0.65 -8.10 0.75
CA GLU A 72 1.89 -8.16 -0.05
C GLU A 72 2.07 -9.48 -0.83
N GLU A 73 1.26 -10.50 -0.53
CA GLU A 73 1.26 -11.85 -1.09
C GLU A 73 0.35 -12.11 -2.31
N THR A 74 -0.31 -11.13 -2.97
CA THR A 74 -1.14 -11.50 -4.16
C THR A 74 -1.28 -10.47 -5.29
N MET A 75 -0.44 -9.44 -5.35
CA MET A 75 -0.40 -8.58 -6.54
C MET A 75 0.57 -9.17 -7.58
N GLU A 76 0.04 -10.00 -8.47
CA GLU A 76 0.80 -10.59 -9.57
C GLU A 76 1.02 -9.54 -10.68
N ILE A 77 2.29 -9.23 -10.96
CA ILE A 77 2.67 -8.42 -12.12
C ILE A 77 2.87 -9.38 -13.29
N LEU A 78 2.00 -9.26 -14.29
CA LEU A 78 2.03 -10.05 -15.50
C LEU A 78 2.91 -9.40 -16.57
N GLU A 79 3.64 -10.21 -17.33
CA GLU A 79 4.45 -9.75 -18.46
C GLU A 79 3.68 -9.96 -19.77
N GLY A 80 3.58 -8.89 -20.56
CA GLY A 80 3.11 -8.92 -21.93
C GLY A 80 4.22 -8.46 -22.89
N HIS A 81 3.89 -8.41 -24.18
CA HIS A 81 4.83 -7.89 -25.17
C HIS A 81 5.09 -6.40 -24.92
N ASN A 82 6.32 -6.06 -24.52
CA ASN A 82 6.74 -4.68 -24.24
C ASN A 82 5.91 -3.97 -23.16
N LYS A 83 5.32 -4.73 -22.24
CA LYS A 83 4.56 -4.17 -21.13
C LYS A 83 4.56 -5.07 -19.90
N PHE A 84 4.40 -4.45 -18.73
CA PHE A 84 3.94 -5.16 -17.53
C PHE A 84 2.58 -4.61 -17.12
N TYR A 85 1.72 -5.46 -16.58
CA TYR A 85 0.39 -5.06 -16.16
C TYR A 85 -0.08 -5.83 -14.94
N VAL A 86 -1.11 -5.30 -14.29
CA VAL A 86 -1.77 -5.94 -13.16
C VAL A 86 -3.27 -5.98 -13.41
N ASN A 87 -3.88 -7.12 -13.09
CA ASN A 87 -5.32 -7.31 -13.13
C ASN A 87 -5.93 -7.26 -11.73
N ASP A 88 -7.19 -6.86 -11.63
CA ASP A 88 -8.01 -7.03 -10.43
C ASP A 88 -8.49 -8.48 -10.27
N ALA A 89 -9.25 -8.75 -9.21
CA ALA A 89 -9.81 -10.08 -8.94
C ALA A 89 -10.82 -10.55 -10.00
N ASP A 90 -11.41 -9.61 -10.75
CA ASP A 90 -12.36 -9.86 -11.83
C ASP A 90 -11.65 -10.05 -13.20
N GLY A 91 -10.33 -9.88 -13.24
CA GLY A 91 -9.50 -10.03 -14.44
C GLY A 91 -9.37 -8.76 -15.28
N ASN A 92 -9.85 -7.61 -14.82
CA ASN A 92 -9.71 -6.35 -15.53
C ASN A 92 -8.31 -5.76 -15.30
N GLN A 93 -7.69 -5.26 -16.37
CA GLN A 93 -6.40 -4.58 -16.27
C GLN A 93 -6.57 -3.24 -15.55
N VAL A 94 -5.95 -3.11 -14.37
CA VAL A 94 -6.05 -1.95 -13.48
C VAL A 94 -4.74 -1.18 -13.33
N ALA A 95 -3.64 -1.68 -13.88
CA ALA A 95 -2.40 -0.92 -14.00
C ALA A 95 -1.56 -1.47 -15.15
N GLU A 96 -0.81 -0.59 -15.81
CA GLU A 96 0.16 -0.99 -16.81
C GLU A 96 1.36 -0.04 -16.90
N ILE A 97 2.46 -0.59 -17.41
CA ILE A 97 3.65 0.14 -17.83
C ILE A 97 4.09 -0.39 -19.19
N VAL A 98 4.28 0.52 -20.14
CA VAL A 98 4.69 0.20 -21.51
C VAL A 98 6.11 0.68 -21.73
N PHE A 99 6.95 -0.20 -22.27
CA PHE A 99 8.34 0.08 -22.57
C PHE A 99 8.72 -0.40 -23.96
N VAL A 100 9.44 0.42 -24.71
CA VAL A 100 9.81 0.11 -26.10
C VAL A 100 11.33 -0.01 -26.21
N PRO A 101 11.88 -1.16 -26.62
CA PRO A 101 13.31 -1.26 -26.91
C PRO A 101 13.68 -0.36 -28.09
N THR A 102 14.77 0.39 -27.97
CA THR A 102 15.28 1.26 -29.03
C THR A 102 16.78 1.03 -29.21
N GLY A 103 17.18 0.67 -30.43
CA GLY A 103 18.54 0.20 -30.68
C GLY A 103 18.93 -1.04 -29.84
N GLU A 104 20.23 -1.25 -29.70
CA GLU A 104 20.76 -2.46 -29.05
C GLU A 104 20.78 -2.37 -27.52
N HIS A 105 20.96 -1.17 -26.96
CA HIS A 105 21.28 -0.98 -25.53
C HIS A 105 20.33 -0.03 -24.79
N LEU A 106 19.23 0.39 -25.40
CA LEU A 106 18.29 1.34 -24.79
C LEU A 106 16.86 0.79 -24.80
N SER A 107 16.08 1.25 -23.84
CA SER A 107 14.63 1.06 -23.75
C SER A 107 13.97 2.33 -23.24
N ILE A 108 12.82 2.67 -23.80
CA ILE A 108 12.05 3.86 -23.44
C ILE A 108 10.85 3.44 -22.61
N ILE A 109 10.63 4.03 -21.43
CA ILE A 109 9.34 3.92 -20.73
C ILE A 109 8.45 5.07 -21.24
N GLU A 110 7.48 4.75 -22.09
CA GLU A 110 6.63 5.77 -22.73
C GLU A 110 5.34 6.04 -21.95
N HIS A 111 4.79 5.02 -21.28
CA HIS A 111 3.50 5.11 -20.62
C HIS A 111 3.48 4.33 -19.30
N THR A 112 2.83 4.90 -18.31
CA THR A 112 2.52 4.23 -17.03
C THR A 112 1.19 4.77 -16.58
N ASP A 113 0.22 3.86 -16.40
CA ASP A 113 -1.11 4.20 -15.91
C ASP A 113 -1.52 3.23 -14.80
N VAL A 114 -2.21 3.78 -13.81
CA VAL A 114 -2.64 3.04 -12.63
C VAL A 114 -4.04 3.53 -12.28
N ASP A 115 -4.98 2.59 -12.21
CA ASP A 115 -6.36 2.87 -11.88
C ASP A 115 -6.45 3.61 -10.54
N PRO A 116 -7.31 4.64 -10.42
CA PRO A 116 -7.47 5.42 -9.18
C PRO A 116 -7.77 4.58 -7.94
N SER A 117 -8.40 3.42 -8.06
CA SER A 117 -8.64 2.48 -6.94
C SER A 117 -7.34 1.98 -6.30
N LEU A 118 -6.24 1.99 -7.05
CA LEU A 118 -4.91 1.56 -6.62
C LEU A 118 -4.02 2.73 -6.15
N LYS A 119 -4.56 3.95 -6.13
CA LYS A 119 -3.82 5.15 -5.72
C LYS A 119 -3.34 5.03 -4.27
N GLY A 120 -2.08 5.39 -4.03
CA GLY A 120 -1.46 5.31 -2.70
C GLY A 120 -0.97 3.92 -2.30
N GLN A 121 -1.18 2.89 -3.13
CA GLN A 121 -0.71 1.53 -2.87
C GLN A 121 0.69 1.24 -3.46
N GLY A 122 1.29 2.21 -4.14
CA GLY A 122 2.66 2.09 -4.68
C GLY A 122 2.78 1.22 -5.94
N VAL A 123 1.67 0.88 -6.60
CA VAL A 123 1.65 -0.03 -7.77
C VAL A 123 2.52 0.46 -8.91
N GLY A 124 2.41 1.75 -9.27
CA GLY A 124 3.25 2.33 -10.32
C GLY A 124 4.74 2.21 -10.02
N LYS A 125 5.15 2.33 -8.75
CA LYS A 125 6.56 2.14 -8.34
C LYS A 125 7.02 0.71 -8.54
N LYS A 126 6.17 -0.26 -8.18
CA LYS A 126 6.46 -1.70 -8.38
C LYS A 126 6.60 -2.04 -9.86
N LEU A 127 5.75 -1.46 -10.72
CA LEU A 127 5.83 -1.60 -12.17
C LEU A 127 7.15 -1.04 -12.73
N VAL A 128 7.53 0.18 -12.31
CA VAL A 128 8.83 0.77 -12.71
C VAL A 128 10.00 -0.09 -12.25
N ALA A 129 9.98 -0.56 -11.00
CA ALA A 129 11.02 -1.44 -10.47
C ALA A 129 11.14 -2.74 -11.28
N LYS A 130 10.01 -3.30 -11.74
CA LYS A 130 10.01 -4.52 -12.57
C LYS A 130 10.63 -4.28 -13.95
N VAL A 131 10.36 -3.13 -14.57
CA VAL A 131 11.04 -2.73 -15.82
C VAL A 131 12.53 -2.57 -15.58
N VAL A 132 12.94 -1.90 -14.51
CA VAL A 132 14.36 -1.73 -14.16
C VAL A 132 15.06 -3.09 -14.02
N GLU A 133 14.48 -4.01 -13.26
CA GLU A 133 15.01 -5.37 -13.09
C GLU A 133 15.21 -6.09 -14.44
N LYS A 134 14.18 -6.07 -15.30
CA LYS A 134 14.26 -6.68 -16.64
C LYS A 134 15.37 -6.05 -17.48
N MET A 135 15.45 -4.73 -17.51
CA MET A 135 16.44 -4.02 -18.32
C MET A 135 17.87 -4.22 -17.81
N ARG A 136 18.08 -4.39 -16.49
CA ARG A 136 19.39 -4.81 -15.95
C ARG A 136 19.79 -6.18 -16.48
N GLY A 137 18.87 -7.14 -16.47
CA GLY A 137 19.10 -8.48 -17.02
C GLY A 137 19.39 -8.47 -18.53
N GLU A 138 18.76 -7.56 -19.27
CA GLU A 138 18.95 -7.41 -20.71
C GLU A 138 20.13 -6.48 -21.09
N GLN A 139 20.83 -5.92 -20.11
CA GLN A 139 21.93 -4.96 -20.31
C GLN A 139 21.51 -3.74 -21.14
N ARG A 140 20.30 -3.23 -20.89
CA ARG A 140 19.73 -2.04 -21.51
C ARG A 140 19.60 -0.91 -20.49
N LYS A 141 19.92 0.32 -20.90
CA LYS A 141 19.60 1.52 -20.13
C LYS A 141 18.20 2.03 -20.45
N ILE A 142 17.63 2.79 -19.51
CA ILE A 142 16.25 3.28 -19.59
C ILE A 142 16.21 4.78 -19.84
N ILE A 143 15.37 5.19 -20.79
CA ILE A 143 14.96 6.58 -21.03
C ILE A 143 13.51 6.75 -20.52
N PRO A 144 13.28 7.36 -19.34
CA PRO A 144 11.94 7.50 -18.78
C PRO A 144 11.22 8.73 -19.38
N LEU A 145 10.51 8.56 -20.50
CA LEU A 145 9.75 9.66 -21.13
C LEU A 145 8.40 9.91 -20.46
N CYS A 146 7.76 8.88 -19.92
CA CYS A 146 6.57 9.04 -19.11
C CYS A 146 6.87 9.96 -17.91
N PRO A 147 6.07 11.01 -17.65
CA PRO A 147 6.30 11.92 -16.51
C PRO A 147 6.34 11.21 -15.16
N PHE A 148 5.51 10.17 -14.98
CA PHE A 148 5.51 9.36 -13.76
C PHE A 148 6.82 8.60 -13.62
N ALA A 149 7.25 7.87 -14.66
CA ALA A 149 8.52 7.16 -14.63
C ALA A 149 9.70 8.11 -14.42
N LYS A 150 9.70 9.26 -15.10
CA LYS A 150 10.72 10.30 -14.92
C LYS A 150 10.79 10.75 -13.45
N HIS A 151 9.64 11.01 -12.84
CA HIS A 151 9.58 11.37 -11.42
C HIS A 151 10.13 10.28 -10.52
N GLU A 152 9.81 9.00 -10.75
CA GLU A 152 10.37 7.90 -9.95
C GLU A 152 11.89 7.80 -10.12
N PHE A 153 12.42 7.97 -11.33
CA PHE A 153 13.87 8.01 -11.57
C PHE A 153 14.55 9.22 -10.93
N ASP A 154 13.95 10.41 -11.01
CA ASP A 154 14.52 11.63 -10.44
C ASP A 154 14.60 11.58 -8.89
N ASN A 155 13.74 10.77 -8.24
CA ASN A 155 13.70 10.62 -6.78
C ASN A 155 14.36 9.34 -6.25
N THR A 156 14.85 8.45 -7.12
CA THR A 156 15.38 7.14 -6.73
C THR A 156 16.81 6.97 -7.22
N ARG A 157 17.77 7.24 -6.33
CA ARG A 157 19.21 7.16 -6.63
C ARG A 157 19.66 5.77 -7.08
N GLU A 158 18.96 4.73 -6.66
CA GLU A 158 19.21 3.35 -7.08
C GLU A 158 18.97 3.11 -8.57
N TYR A 159 18.38 4.06 -9.31
CA TYR A 159 18.16 3.97 -10.75
C TYR A 159 19.18 4.79 -11.57
N ASP A 160 20.12 5.48 -10.91
CA ASP A 160 21.14 6.31 -11.57
C ASP A 160 22.06 5.47 -12.48
N ASP A 161 22.31 4.19 -12.14
CA ASP A 161 23.16 3.27 -12.90
C ASP A 161 22.55 2.89 -14.26
N ILE A 162 21.24 2.69 -14.29
CA ILE A 162 20.49 2.20 -15.44
C ILE A 162 19.89 3.34 -16.27
N ARG A 163 19.89 4.58 -15.77
CA ARG A 163 19.42 5.73 -16.52
C ARG A 163 20.36 6.05 -17.69
N ALA A 164 19.75 6.34 -18.85
CA ALA A 164 20.42 6.86 -20.04
C ALA A 164 20.48 8.39 -20.04
#